data_AF-A0A4V2NG31-F1
#
_entry.id   AF-A0A4V2NG31-F1
#
_cell.length_a   1.000
_cell.length_b   1.000
_cell.length_c   1.000
_cell.angle_alpha   90.00
_cell.angle_beta   90.00
_cell.angle_gamma   90.00
#
_symmetry.space_group_name_H-M   'P 1'
#
loop_
_entity.id
_entity.type
_entity.pdbx_description
1 polymer ?
#
loop_
_entity_poly.entity_id
_entity_poly.type
_entity_poly.pdbx_seq_one_letter_code
_entity_poly.pdbx_strand_id
1 'polypeptide(L)' 'MVAENTRFQVQEIGQHRYVLHERRAFASTPAQGQQVIIRYQAGQATAQATKIRAGRESR' A
#
# COMPACT_ATOMS: atom_id res chain seq x y z
N MET A 1 2.69 -8.51 -1.00
CA MET A 1 2.90 -8.31 0.45
C MET A 1 3.53 -6.93 0.72
N VAL A 2 3.33 -6.32 1.90
CA VAL A 2 3.97 -5.05 2.30
C VAL A 2 4.97 -5.33 3.42
N ALA A 3 6.22 -4.91 3.29
CA ALA A 3 7.26 -5.03 4.32
C ALA A 3 7.74 -3.63 4.72
N GLU A 4 8.11 -3.42 5.98
CA GLU A 4 8.50 -2.09 6.49
C GLU A 4 9.76 -2.10 7.35
N ASN A 5 10.48 -0.98 7.34
CA ASN A 5 11.47 -0.63 8.36
C ASN A 5 11.30 0.84 8.75
N THR A 6 12.16 1.35 9.63
CA THR A 6 12.07 2.71 10.18
C THR A 6 12.12 3.81 9.12
N ARG A 7 12.68 3.55 7.94
CA ARG A 7 12.92 4.56 6.88
C ARG A 7 12.08 4.33 5.62
N PHE A 8 11.70 3.09 5.35
CA PHE A 8 11.10 2.70 4.08
C PHE A 8 9.96 1.70 4.25
N GLN A 9 9.04 1.74 3.30
CA GLN A 9 8.00 0.75 3.11
C GLN A 9 8.12 0.16 1.70
N VAL A 10 8.05 -1.16 1.59
CA VAL A 10 8.11 -1.89 0.33
C VAL A 10 6.73 -2.47 0.04
N GLN A 11 6.19 -2.20 -1.15
CA GLN A 11 4.98 -2.82 -1.66
C GLN A 11 5.31 -3.69 -2.87
N GLU A 12 4.90 -4.96 -2.81
CA GLU A 12 4.86 -5.82 -4.00
C GLU A 12 3.64 -5.46 -4.86
N ILE A 13 3.87 -5.17 -6.14
CA ILE A 13 2.84 -4.80 -7.12
C ILE A 13 2.56 -5.92 -8.14
N GLY A 14 3.08 -7.13 -7.89
CA GLY A 14 2.91 -8.33 -8.70
C GLY A 14 4.09 -8.60 -9.64
N GLN A 15 4.17 -9.83 -10.16
CA GLN A 15 5.23 -10.29 -11.09
C GLN A 15 6.65 -10.05 -10.55
N HIS A 16 6.88 -10.29 -9.25
CA HIS A 16 8.17 -10.02 -8.59
C HIS A 16 8.66 -8.57 -8.70
N ARG A 17 7.75 -7.61 -8.93
CA ARG A 17 8.04 -6.18 -8.93
C ARG A 17 7.68 -5.56 -7.60
N TYR A 18 8.59 -4.72 -7.11
CA TYR A 18 8.51 -4.07 -5.81
C TYR A 18 8.66 -2.56 -5.98
N VAL A 19 7.88 -1.81 -5.22
CA VAL A 19 7.97 -0.35 -5.13
C VAL A 19 8.45 0.00 -3.73
N LEU A 20 9.47 0.85 -3.66
CA LEU A 20 9.99 1.40 -2.42
C LEU A 20 9.39 2.78 -2.18
N HIS A 21 8.89 3.00 -0.97
CA HIS A 21 8.32 4.26 -0.53
C HIS A 21 9.07 4.77 0.70
N GLU A 22 9.30 6.08 0.80
CA GLU A 22 9.87 6.69 1.99
C GLU A 22 8.83 6.78 3.11
N ARG A 23 9.14 6.25 4.30
CA ARG A 23 8.18 6.22 5.42
C ARG A 23 7.79 7.62 5.90
N ARG A 24 8.70 8.60 5.83
CA ARG A 24 8.44 10.00 6.20
C ARG A 24 7.32 10.67 5.39
N ALA A 25 7.02 10.14 4.22
CA ALA A 25 5.94 10.69 3.38
C ALA A 25 4.56 10.24 3.87
N PHE A 26 4.45 9.23 4.74
CA PHE A 26 3.17 8.67 5.17
C PHE A 26 2.75 9.26 6.51
N ALA A 27 1.53 9.82 6.56
CA ALA A 27 0.91 10.23 7.82
C ALA A 27 0.44 9.03 8.66
N SER A 28 0.08 7.93 8.01
CA SER A 28 -0.30 6.66 8.65
C SER A 28 0.21 5.50 7.83
N THR A 29 0.70 4.48 8.52
CA THR A 29 1.29 3.30 7.89
C THR A 29 0.22 2.23 7.70
N PRO A 30 0.05 1.71 6.48
CA PRO A 30 -0.87 0.60 6.24
C PRO A 30 -0.37 -0.69 6.89
N ALA A 31 -1.29 -1.51 7.42
CA ALA A 31 -0.94 -2.75 8.09
C ALA A 31 -0.25 -3.74 7.13
N GLN A 32 0.73 -4.48 7.65
CA GLN A 32 1.43 -5.51 6.88
C GLN A 32 0.43 -6.52 6.30
N GLY A 33 0.54 -6.80 5.00
CA GLY A 33 -0.34 -7.73 4.28
C GLY A 33 -1.64 -7.11 3.75
N GLN A 34 -1.96 -5.87 4.11
CA GLN A 34 -3.14 -5.19 3.59
C GLN A 34 -2.94 -4.75 2.13
N GLN A 35 -3.93 -5.01 1.26
CA GLN A 35 -3.93 -4.46 -0.09
C GLN A 35 -4.34 -2.99 -0.05
N VAL A 36 -3.42 -2.13 -0.48
CA VAL A 36 -3.59 -0.68 -0.44
C VAL A 36 -3.20 -0.04 -1.76
N ILE A 37 -3.85 1.08 -2.07
CA ILE A 37 -3.44 1.99 -3.12
C ILE A 37 -2.74 3.17 -2.45
N ILE A 38 -1.49 3.42 -2.84
CA ILE A 38 -0.71 4.56 -2.35
C ILE A 38 -0.82 5.69 -3.36
N ARG A 39 -1.25 6.88 -2.91
CA ARG A 39 -1.34 8.09 -3.72
C ARG A 39 -0.44 9.18 -3.16
N TYR A 40 0.33 9.82 -4.03
CA TYR A 40 1.17 10.96 -3.69
C TYR A 40 0.48 12.27 -4.09
N GLN A 41 0.37 13.21 -3.15
CA GLN A 41 -0.11 14.57 -3.39
C GLN A 41 0.79 15.55 -2.63
N ALA A 42 1.39 16.51 -3.32
CA ALA A 42 2.29 17.52 -2.74
C ALA A 42 3.40 16.93 -1.82
N GLY A 43 3.99 15.80 -2.23
CA GLY A 43 5.04 15.13 -1.45
C GLY A 43 4.54 14.28 -0.26
N GLN A 44 3.23 14.27 -0.01
CA GLN A 44 2.59 13.46 1.02
C GLN A 44 1.99 12.19 0.40
N ALA A 45 2.19 11.06 1.07
CA ALA A 45 1.65 9.76 0.71
C ALA A 45 0.39 9.46 1.54
N THR A 46 -0.69 9.12 0.84
CA THR A 46 -1.93 8.64 1.45
C THR A 46 -2.15 7.19 1.04
N ALA A 47 -2.25 6.31 2.03
CA ALA A 47 -2.60 4.91 1.82
C ALA A 47 -4.13 4.75 1.92
N GLN A 48 -4.76 4.31 0.83
CA GLN A 48 -6.18 4.00 0.81
C GLN A 48 -6.34 2.48 0.76
N ALA A 49 -7.14 1.92 1.66
CA ALA A 49 -7.51 0.52 1.58
C ALA A 49 -8.17 0.26 0.23
N THR A 50 -7.65 -0.70 -0.53
CA THR A 50 -8.41 -1.20 -1.67
C THR A 50 -9.60 -1.93 -1.07
N LYS A 51 -10.80 -1.34 -1.19
CA LYS A 51 -12.03 -2.11 -1.01
C LYS A 51 -11.99 -3.14 -2.14
N ILE A 52 -11.47 -4.32 -1.86
CA ILE A 52 -11.81 -5.48 -2.67
C ILE A 52 -13.33 -5.53 -2.55
N ARG A 53 -14.04 -5.05 -3.58
CA ARG A 53 -15.46 -5.39 -3.72
C ARG A 53 -15.43 -6.91 -3.76
N ALA A 54 -15.86 -7.56 -2.67
CA ALA A 54 -16.18 -8.96 -2.69
C ALA A 54 -17.03 -9.15 -3.94
N GLY A 55 -16.46 -9.85 -4.92
CA GLY A 55 -17.14 -10.12 -6.17
C GLY A 55 -18.46 -10.78 -5.80
N ARG A 56 -19.54 -10.16 -6.27
CA ARG A 56 -20.87 -10.73 -6.45
C ARG A 56 -20.81 -12.27 -6.48
N GLU A 57 -21.06 -12.91 -5.35
CA GLU A 57 -21.45 -14.32 -5.34
C GLU A 57 -22.87 -14.36 -5.90
N SER A 58 -22.95 -14.47 -7.22
CA SER A 58 -24.15 -14.97 -7.88
C SER A 58 -24.16 -16.48 -7.70
N ARG A 59 -25.02 -16.97 -6.79
CA ARG A 59 -25.65 -18.27 -6.96
C ARG A 59 -27.07 -18.25 -6.41
#